data_AF-A0A136MDC0-F1
#
_entry.id   AF-A0A136MDC0-F1
#
_cell.length_a   1.000
_cell.length_b   1.000
_cell.length_c   1.000
_cell.angle_alpha   90.00
_cell.angle_beta   90.00
_cell.angle_gamma   90.00
#
_symmetry.space_group_name_H-M   'P 1'
#
loop_
_entity.id
_entity.type
_entity.pdbx_description
1 polymer ?
#
loop_
_entity_poly.entity_id
_entity_poly.type
_entity_poly.pdbx_seq_one_letter_code
_entity_poly.pdbx_strand_id
1 'polypeptide(L)'
;MSTRMKWVWGLVLAGSFAMLIGAVDPLEGAIVILIGGGSASAGVYLAQTRMRRLVYGGFILTVLSFVLLVVMSVLGGIGGSDSFFRSKWWGLLLLPYPIGWILAMVGTAFALADLIPGRWGWTAAGIWILASVGMLVRLGLLLSYH
;
A
#
# COMPACT_ATOMS: atom_id res chain seq x y z
N MET A 1 26.68 -1.92 9.02
CA MET A 1 25.71 -1.05 8.31
C MET A 1 26.07 0.40 8.52
N SER A 2 26.19 1.20 7.45
CA SER A 2 26.42 2.65 7.57
C SER A 2 25.19 3.36 8.17
N THR A 3 25.38 4.56 8.73
CA THR A 3 24.28 5.36 9.30
C THR A 3 23.15 5.59 8.30
N ARG A 4 23.49 5.91 7.04
CA ARG A 4 22.52 6.02 5.95
C ARG A 4 21.69 4.75 5.78
N MET A 5 22.33 3.58 5.80
CA MET A 5 21.62 2.31 5.61
C MET A 5 20.71 1.95 6.80
N LYS A 6 21.04 2.38 8.01
CA LYS A 6 20.14 2.25 9.16
C LYS A 6 18.87 3.09 9.00
N TRP A 7 19.02 4.34 8.54
CA TRP A 7 17.87 5.22 8.25
C TRP A 7 16.99 4.68 7.13
N VAL A 8 17.60 4.23 6.03
CA VAL A 8 16.92 3.56 4.93
C VAL A 8 16.10 2.38 5.42
N TRP A 9 16.72 1.50 6.21
CA TRP A 9 16.06 0.31 6.74
C TRP A 9 14.89 0.68 7.65
N GLY A 10 15.08 1.68 8.52
CA GLY A 10 14.01 2.22 9.35
C GLY A 10 12.84 2.78 8.55
N LEU A 11 13.12 3.55 7.49
CA LEU A 11 12.08 4.11 6.61
C LEU A 11 11.27 3.04 5.90
N VAL A 12 11.94 2.01 5.36
CA VAL A 12 11.26 0.91 4.65
C VAL A 12 10.41 0.10 5.61
N LEU A 13 10.92 -0.25 6.80
CA LEU A 13 10.16 -1.01 7.78
C LEU A 13 9.02 -0.22 8.40
N ALA A 14 9.28 1.00 8.88
CA ALA A 14 8.23 1.83 9.46
C ALA A 14 7.13 2.09 8.41
N GLY A 15 7.54 2.35 7.16
CA GLY A 15 6.62 2.52 6.04
C GLY A 15 5.79 1.27 5.74
N SER A 16 6.43 0.09 5.72
CA SER A 16 5.74 -1.18 5.46
C SER A 16 4.76 -1.53 6.58
N PHE A 17 5.14 -1.38 7.84
CA PHE A 17 4.24 -1.63 8.98
C PHE A 17 3.07 -0.65 9.01
N ALA A 18 3.31 0.64 8.75
CA ALA A 18 2.24 1.63 8.68
C ALA A 18 1.22 1.26 7.58
N MET A 19 1.67 0.81 6.42
CA MET A 19 0.77 0.32 5.37
C MET A 19 -0.02 -0.94 5.75
N LEU A 20 0.56 -1.86 6.54
CA LEU A 20 -0.18 -3.02 7.06
C LEU A 20 -1.21 -2.61 8.11
N ILE A 21 -0.84 -1.72 9.04
CA ILE A 21 -1.73 -1.23 10.10
C ILE A 21 -2.90 -0.48 9.48
N GLY A 22 -2.65 0.43 8.52
CA GLY A 22 -3.72 1.14 7.85
C GLY A 22 -4.59 0.24 6.97
N ALA A 23 -4.11 -0.92 6.52
CA ALA A 23 -4.92 -1.89 5.79
C ALA A 23 -5.90 -2.68 6.69
N VAL A 24 -5.81 -2.54 8.02
CA VAL A 24 -6.77 -3.14 8.95
C VAL A 24 -8.18 -2.61 8.71
N ASP A 25 -8.30 -1.31 8.43
CA ASP A 25 -9.47 -0.63 7.89
C ASP A 25 -8.98 0.28 6.75
N PRO A 26 -9.06 -0.15 5.48
CA PRO A 26 -8.46 0.60 4.38
C PRO A 26 -9.04 2.00 4.17
N LEU A 27 -10.27 2.27 4.61
CA LEU A 27 -10.92 3.57 4.41
C LEU A 27 -10.51 4.54 5.52
N GLU A 28 -10.60 4.13 6.79
CA GLU A 28 -10.18 4.96 7.93
C GLU A 28 -8.64 5.06 8.02
N GLY A 29 -7.96 3.97 7.71
CA GLY A 29 -6.51 3.82 7.72
C GLY A 29 -5.81 4.38 6.48
N ALA A 30 -6.53 5.00 5.55
CA ALA A 30 -5.97 5.49 4.29
C ALA A 30 -4.80 6.47 4.50
N ILE A 31 -4.92 7.40 5.45
CA ILE A 31 -3.83 8.34 5.77
C ILE A 31 -2.58 7.60 6.28
N VAL A 32 -2.77 6.56 7.10
CA VAL A 32 -1.67 5.73 7.62
C VAL A 32 -1.01 4.96 6.48
N ILE A 33 -1.79 4.42 5.53
CA ILE A 33 -1.29 3.79 4.30
C ILE A 33 -0.46 4.78 3.48
N LEU A 34 -0.94 6.00 3.29
CA LEU A 34 -0.23 7.00 2.49
C LEU A 34 1.07 7.46 3.14
N ILE A 35 1.07 7.73 4.45
CA ILE A 35 2.29 8.05 5.20
C ILE A 35 3.27 6.88 5.14
N GLY A 36 2.77 5.65 5.29
CA GLY A 36 3.57 4.44 5.21
C GLY A 36 4.19 4.24 3.82
N GLY A 37 3.38 4.38 2.77
CA GLY A 37 3.80 4.27 1.37
C GLY A 37 4.81 5.33 0.97
N GLY A 38 4.62 6.57 1.43
CA GLY A 38 5.57 7.67 1.25
C GLY A 38 6.91 7.39 1.94
N SER A 39 6.86 6.91 3.19
CA SER A 39 8.05 6.53 3.96
C SER A 39 8.83 5.39 3.30
N ALA A 40 8.13 4.33 2.88
CA ALA A 40 8.73 3.20 2.20
C ALA A 40 9.31 3.59 0.84
N SER A 41 8.61 4.44 0.08
CA SER A 41 9.10 5.02 -1.18
C SER A 41 10.39 5.80 -0.96
N ALA A 42 10.42 6.71 0.02
CA ALA A 42 11.64 7.44 0.36
C ALA A 42 12.80 6.50 0.73
N GLY A 43 12.53 5.45 1.52
CA GLY A 43 13.52 4.44 1.89
C GLY A 43 14.11 3.71 0.68
N VAL A 44 13.27 3.18 -0.22
CA VAL A 44 13.76 2.46 -1.41
C VAL A 44 14.42 3.38 -2.44
N TYR A 45 14.07 4.66 -2.45
CA TYR A 45 14.76 5.69 -3.23
C TYR A 45 16.17 5.92 -2.75
N LEU A 46 16.33 6.06 -1.45
CA LEU A 46 17.64 6.25 -0.85
C LEU A 46 18.50 4.98 -0.94
N ALA A 47 17.91 3.79 -0.93
CA ALA A 47 18.62 2.52 -1.13
C ALA A 47 18.95 2.19 -2.59
N GLN A 48 18.27 2.80 -3.56
CA GLN A 48 18.36 2.41 -4.98
C GLN A 48 18.07 0.92 -5.22
N THR A 49 17.11 0.33 -4.49
CA THR A 49 16.77 -1.10 -4.62
C THR A 49 16.28 -1.45 -6.02
N ARG A 50 16.34 -2.74 -6.38
CA ARG A 50 15.98 -3.22 -7.72
C ARG A 50 14.51 -2.98 -8.04
N MET A 51 13.63 -3.21 -7.07
CA MET A 51 12.17 -3.14 -7.23
C MET A 51 11.56 -1.79 -6.80
N ARG A 52 12.37 -0.74 -6.64
CA ARG A 52 11.89 0.59 -6.21
C ARG A 52 10.75 1.17 -7.06
N ARG A 53 10.73 0.85 -8.37
CA ARG A 53 9.66 1.28 -9.28
C ARG A 53 8.30 0.69 -8.93
N LEU A 54 8.25 -0.54 -8.39
CA LEU A 54 7.00 -1.13 -7.92
C LEU A 54 6.47 -0.39 -6.69
N VAL A 55 7.36 0.01 -5.78
CA VAL A 55 6.99 0.78 -4.59
C VAL A 55 6.46 2.16 -4.99
N TYR A 56 7.14 2.90 -5.87
CA TYR A 56 6.66 4.21 -6.31
C TYR A 56 5.38 4.10 -7.12
N GLY A 57 5.33 3.16 -8.07
CA GLY A 57 4.16 2.97 -8.91
C GLY A 57 2.95 2.61 -8.05
N GLY A 58 3.12 1.70 -7.10
CA GLY A 58 2.10 1.34 -6.12
C GLY A 58 1.65 2.51 -5.25
N PHE A 59 2.61 3.27 -4.69
CA PHE A 59 2.31 4.44 -3.87
C PHE A 59 1.58 5.53 -4.65
N ILE A 60 2.06 5.89 -5.85
CA ILE A 60 1.42 6.89 -6.72
C ILE A 60 0.00 6.45 -7.07
N LEU A 61 -0.18 5.19 -7.45
CA LEU A 61 -1.50 4.66 -7.77
C LEU A 61 -2.45 4.73 -6.57
N THR A 62 -1.95 4.39 -5.37
CA THR A 62 -2.70 4.49 -4.11
C THR A 62 -3.12 5.94 -3.82
N VAL A 63 -2.20 6.89 -3.96
CA VAL A 63 -2.47 8.33 -3.78
C VAL A 63 -3.53 8.81 -4.76
N LEU A 64 -3.37 8.51 -6.05
CA LEU A 64 -4.30 8.94 -7.09
C LEU A 64 -5.71 8.38 -6.85
N SER A 65 -5.81 7.10 -6.48
CA SER A 65 -7.10 6.49 -6.14
C SER A 65 -7.71 7.05 -4.86
N PHE A 66 -6.90 7.38 -3.85
CA PHE A 66 -7.39 8.04 -2.65
C PHE A 66 -7.94 9.45 -2.96
N VAL A 67 -7.24 10.24 -3.77
CA VAL A 67 -7.73 11.55 -4.21
C VAL A 67 -9.05 11.40 -4.97
N LEU A 68 -9.14 10.41 -5.86
CA LEU A 68 -10.34 10.11 -6.61
C LEU A 68 -11.52 9.72 -5.69
N LEU A 69 -11.26 8.88 -4.68
CA LEU A 69 -12.22 8.52 -3.62
C LEU A 69 -12.79 9.75 -2.91
N VAL A 70 -11.92 10.68 -2.51
CA VAL A 70 -12.33 11.92 -1.83
C VAL A 70 -13.17 12.79 -2.76
N VAL A 71 -12.73 12.99 -4.01
CA VAL A 71 -13.47 13.77 -5.01
C VAL A 71 -14.86 13.17 -5.24
N MET A 72 -14.95 11.86 -5.44
CA MET A 72 -16.24 11.19 -5.62
C MET A 72 -17.14 11.29 -4.39
N SER A 73 -16.56 11.25 -3.19
CA SER A 73 -17.32 11.40 -1.93
C SER A 73 -17.93 12.80 -1.80
N VAL A 74 -17.18 13.85 -2.18
CA VAL A 74 -17.67 15.24 -2.21
C VAL A 74 -18.77 15.44 -3.26
N LEU A 75 -18.68 14.73 -4.40
CA LEU A 75 -19.65 14.82 -5.50
C LEU A 75 -20.88 13.90 -5.34
N GLY A 76 -21.21 13.50 -4.10
CA GLY A 76 -22.43 12.75 -3.79
C GLY A 76 -22.26 11.23 -3.70
N GLY A 77 -21.03 10.71 -3.83
CA GLY A 77 -20.70 9.29 -3.60
C GLY A 77 -21.19 8.34 -4.70
N ILE A 78 -20.76 7.08 -4.61
CA ILE A 78 -21.15 6.03 -5.56
C ILE A 78 -22.61 5.61 -5.30
N GLY A 79 -23.47 5.70 -6.31
CA GLY A 79 -24.89 5.36 -6.21
C GLY A 79 -25.77 6.47 -5.63
N GLY A 80 -25.24 7.69 -5.47
CA GLY A 80 -25.94 8.85 -4.90
C GLY A 80 -27.09 9.43 -5.74
N SER A 81 -27.73 10.46 -5.20
CA SER A 81 -28.90 11.14 -5.79
C SER A 81 -28.60 11.91 -7.09
N ASP A 82 -27.35 12.31 -7.29
CA ASP A 82 -26.91 13.03 -8.49
C ASP A 82 -26.82 12.13 -9.72
N SER A 83 -27.23 12.68 -10.87
CA SER A 83 -27.33 11.96 -12.15
C SER A 83 -26.00 11.32 -12.61
N PHE A 84 -24.85 11.85 -12.21
CA PHE A 84 -23.55 11.42 -12.75
C PHE A 84 -23.00 10.15 -12.05
N PHE A 85 -23.16 10.01 -10.73
CA PHE A 85 -22.59 8.90 -9.94
C PHE A 85 -23.59 7.79 -9.58
N ARG A 86 -24.81 7.82 -10.12
CA ARG A 86 -25.83 6.78 -9.88
C ARG A 86 -25.39 5.37 -10.31
N SER A 87 -24.48 5.26 -11.27
CA SER A 87 -23.98 3.97 -11.77
C SER A 87 -22.97 3.33 -10.82
N LYS A 88 -23.20 2.06 -10.44
CA LYS A 88 -22.26 1.29 -9.61
C LYS A 88 -20.92 1.00 -10.30
N TRP A 89 -20.84 1.13 -11.62
CA TRP A 89 -19.60 0.93 -12.40
C TRP A 89 -18.48 1.91 -12.02
N TRP A 90 -18.86 3.08 -11.50
CA TRP A 90 -17.90 4.02 -10.93
C TRP A 90 -17.09 3.44 -9.78
N GLY A 91 -17.58 2.38 -9.11
CA GLY A 91 -16.82 1.62 -8.12
C GLY A 91 -15.56 0.95 -8.66
N LEU A 92 -15.46 0.70 -9.98
CA LEU A 92 -14.23 0.18 -10.58
C LEU A 92 -13.06 1.15 -10.45
N LEU A 93 -13.33 2.45 -10.35
CA LEU A 93 -12.30 3.47 -10.10
C LEU A 93 -11.66 3.34 -8.71
N LEU A 94 -12.23 2.52 -7.83
CA LEU A 94 -11.65 2.21 -6.53
C LEU A 94 -10.60 1.11 -6.61
N LEU A 95 -10.63 0.24 -7.63
CA LEU A 95 -9.67 -0.87 -7.81
C LEU A 95 -8.19 -0.46 -7.83
N PRO A 96 -7.78 0.70 -8.39
CA PRO A 96 -6.38 1.05 -8.37
C PRO A 96 -5.87 1.34 -6.94
N TYR A 97 -6.73 1.57 -5.94
CA TYR A 97 -6.33 1.71 -4.53
C TYR A 97 -5.73 0.40 -3.95
N PRO A 98 -6.47 -0.74 -3.90
CA PRO A 98 -5.90 -2.00 -3.43
C PRO A 98 -4.79 -2.52 -4.36
N ILE A 99 -4.87 -2.28 -5.68
CA ILE A 99 -3.79 -2.67 -6.60
C ILE A 99 -2.50 -1.89 -6.26
N GLY A 100 -2.61 -0.58 -6.03
CA GLY A 100 -1.49 0.26 -5.64
C GLY A 100 -0.84 -0.21 -4.35
N TRP A 101 -1.66 -0.51 -3.34
CA TRP A 101 -1.18 -1.05 -2.07
C TRP A 101 -0.47 -2.40 -2.24
N ILE A 102 -1.02 -3.33 -3.03
CA ILE A 102 -0.39 -4.63 -3.32
C ILE A 102 0.98 -4.44 -3.99
N LEU A 103 1.07 -3.58 -5.00
CA LEU A 103 2.34 -3.31 -5.68
C LEU A 103 3.38 -2.72 -4.73
N ALA A 104 2.96 -1.83 -3.82
CA ALA A 104 3.83 -1.26 -2.81
C ALA A 104 4.28 -2.32 -1.78
N MET A 105 3.39 -3.21 -1.32
CA MET A 105 3.72 -4.33 -0.42
C MET A 105 4.69 -5.32 -1.05
N VAL A 106 4.46 -5.71 -2.30
CA VAL A 106 5.36 -6.61 -3.03
C VAL A 106 6.72 -5.94 -3.22
N GLY A 107 6.74 -4.70 -3.71
CA GLY A 107 7.98 -3.96 -3.92
C GLY A 107 8.79 -3.77 -2.63
N THR A 108 8.12 -3.52 -1.51
CA THR A 108 8.78 -3.39 -0.20
C THR A 108 9.29 -4.72 0.33
N ALA A 109 8.60 -5.83 0.11
CA ALA A 109 9.10 -7.17 0.46
C ALA A 109 10.42 -7.48 -0.27
N PHE A 110 10.49 -7.21 -1.59
CA PHE A 110 11.75 -7.36 -2.34
C PHE A 110 12.83 -6.39 -1.87
N ALA A 111 12.47 -5.15 -1.53
CA ALA A 111 13.42 -4.19 -0.98
C ALA A 111 14.00 -4.67 0.37
N LEU A 112 13.17 -5.27 1.24
CA LEU A 112 13.63 -5.85 2.51
C LEU A 112 14.56 -7.05 2.26
N ALA A 113 14.29 -7.87 1.25
CA ALA A 113 15.20 -8.95 0.84
C ALA A 113 16.56 -8.42 0.35
N ASP A 114 16.57 -7.35 -0.44
CA ASP A 114 17.80 -6.69 -0.91
C ASP A 114 18.60 -6.07 0.26
N LEU A 115 17.92 -5.57 1.29
CA LEU A 115 18.53 -4.90 2.44
C LEU A 115 19.12 -5.86 3.49
N ILE A 116 18.62 -7.09 3.57
CA ILE A 116 19.06 -8.10 4.55
C ILE A 116 19.90 -9.17 3.83
N PRO A 117 21.23 -9.22 4.07
CA PRO A 117 22.09 -10.15 3.35
C PRO A 117 21.80 -11.62 3.69
N GLY A 118 21.90 -12.47 2.65
CA GLY A 118 21.78 -13.93 2.78
C GLY A 118 20.33 -14.44 2.76
N ARG A 119 20.15 -15.69 3.21
CA ARG A 119 18.85 -16.39 3.17
C ARG A 119 17.77 -15.74 4.04
N TRP A 120 18.18 -14.98 5.07
CA TRP A 120 17.28 -14.34 6.03
C TRP A 120 16.45 -13.21 5.43
N GLY A 121 16.97 -12.51 4.41
CA GLY A 121 16.21 -11.47 3.71
C GLY A 121 15.02 -12.05 2.96
N TRP A 122 15.22 -13.18 2.28
CA TRP A 122 14.16 -13.88 1.56
C TRP A 122 13.12 -14.51 2.49
N THR A 123 13.53 -15.04 3.65
CA THR A 123 12.56 -15.52 4.65
C THR A 123 11.73 -14.37 5.21
N ALA A 124 12.35 -13.22 5.51
CA ALA A 124 11.63 -12.04 5.97
C ALA A 124 10.64 -11.52 4.91
N ALA A 125 11.06 -11.47 3.65
CA ALA A 125 10.17 -11.11 2.54
C ALA A 125 9.01 -12.09 2.37
N GLY A 126 9.27 -13.39 2.50
CA GLY A 126 8.23 -14.42 2.47
C GLY A 126 7.19 -14.23 3.57
N ILE A 127 7.64 -14.02 4.82
CA ILE A 127 6.75 -13.70 5.96
C ILE A 127 5.96 -12.42 5.67
N TRP A 128 6.59 -11.40 5.09
CA TRP A 128 5.96 -10.14 4.76
C TRP A 128 4.84 -10.28 3.72
N ILE A 129 5.07 -11.09 2.69
CA ILE A 129 4.07 -11.42 1.68
C ILE A 129 2.91 -12.18 2.32
N LEU A 130 3.19 -13.18 3.17
CA LEU A 130 2.15 -13.93 3.87
C LEU A 130 1.29 -13.03 4.77
N ALA A 131 1.89 -12.08 5.48
CA ALA A 131 1.16 -11.10 6.28
C ALA A 131 0.26 -10.21 5.40
N SER A 132 0.78 -9.76 4.26
CA SER A 132 0.02 -8.95 3.30
C SER A 132 -1.17 -9.71 2.70
N VAL A 133 -0.96 -10.99 2.34
CA VAL A 133 -2.02 -11.88 1.86
C VAL A 133 -3.06 -12.13 2.96
N GLY A 134 -2.63 -12.36 4.20
CA GLY A 134 -3.52 -12.53 5.35
C GLY A 134 -4.45 -11.32 5.55
N MET A 135 -3.93 -10.10 5.36
CA MET A 135 -4.75 -8.88 5.41
C MET A 135 -5.77 -8.79 4.27
N LEU A 136 -5.39 -9.17 3.05
CA LEU A 136 -6.34 -9.22 1.93
C LEU A 136 -7.45 -10.25 2.16
N VAL A 137 -7.11 -11.43 2.68
CA VAL A 137 -8.09 -12.47 3.02
C VAL A 137 -9.04 -11.97 4.11
N ARG A 138 -8.52 -11.35 5.16
CA ARG A 138 -9.34 -10.73 6.22
C ARG A 138 -10.31 -9.70 5.66
N LEU A 139 -9.83 -8.81 4.78
CA LEU A 139 -10.67 -7.80 4.15
C LEU A 139 -11.78 -8.43 3.30
N GLY A 140 -11.44 -9.43 2.49
CA GLY A 140 -12.43 -10.17 1.70
C GLY A 140 -13.48 -10.87 2.54
N LEU A 141 -13.08 -11.45 3.68
CA LEU A 141 -14.02 -12.05 4.63
C LEU A 141 -14.96 -10.99 5.22
N LEU A 142 -14.44 -9.84 5.67
CA LEU A 142 -15.26 -8.75 6.22
C LEU A 142 -16.30 -8.25 5.20
N LEU A 143 -15.88 -8.09 3.94
CA LEU A 143 -16.79 -7.68 2.85
C LEU A 143 -17.83 -8.74 2.50
N SER A 144 -17.62 -10.01 2.85
CA SER A 144 -18.58 -11.09 2.59
C SER A 144 -19.69 -11.19 3.64
N TYR A 145 -19.53 -10.53 4.80
CA TYR A 145 -20.51 -10.54 5.89
C TYR A 145 -21.49 -9.35 5.88
N HIS A 146 -21.39 -8.47 4.88
CA HIS A 146 -22.24 -7.28 4.68
C HIS A 146 -22.89 -7.30 3.30
#